data_AF-A0A059F5M7-F1
#
_entry.id   AF-A0A059F5M7-F1
#
_cell.length_a   1.000
_cell.length_b   1.000
_cell.length_c   1.000
_cell.angle_alpha   90.00
_cell.angle_beta   90.00
_cell.angle_gamma   90.00
#
_symmetry.space_group_name_H-M   'P 1'
#
loop_
_entity.id
_entity.type
_entity.pdbx_description
1 polymer ?
#
loop_
_entity_poly.entity_id
_entity_poly.type
_entity_poly.pdbx_seq_one_letter_code
_entity_poly.pdbx_strand_id
1 'polypeptide(L)'
;MNPFLSFIVTSFIKIFAYMLHIRHTILKYTEYGILTHPMKDFNMYLNLFFMFTGYISMCYSYISYSCFHGVLYSVFIGNTIAYSLSILPFLRFPRYFIFFLLIQLCEPILISFNFRFFFEGALYARNKKTELNILFRNAINVS
;
A
#
# COMPACT_ATOMS: atom_id res chain seq x y z
N MET A 1 -2.02 3.32 -17.90
CA MET A 1 -0.75 3.07 -17.17
C MET A 1 -0.88 1.73 -16.45
N ASN A 2 0.15 0.90 -16.37
CA ASN A 2 0.06 -0.39 -15.66
C ASN A 2 -0.27 -0.11 -14.17
N PRO A 3 -1.38 -0.65 -13.62
CA PRO A 3 -1.80 -0.42 -12.23
C PRO A 3 -0.75 -0.84 -11.19
N PHE A 4 0.14 -1.78 -11.55
CA PHE A 4 1.29 -2.14 -10.74
C PHE A 4 2.36 -1.04 -10.71
N LEU A 5 2.67 -0.46 -11.88
CA LEU A 5 3.66 0.61 -12.02
C LEU A 5 3.20 1.88 -11.28
N SER A 6 1.92 2.24 -11.38
CA SER A 6 1.37 3.40 -10.69
C SER A 6 1.52 3.27 -9.18
N PHE A 7 1.21 2.10 -8.62
CA PHE A 7 1.38 1.83 -7.19
C PHE A 7 2.85 1.89 -6.74
N ILE A 8 3.76 1.30 -7.52
CA ILE A 8 5.20 1.34 -7.20
C ILE A 8 5.67 2.79 -7.13
N VAL A 9 5.31 3.60 -8.11
CA VAL A 9 5.70 5.02 -8.17
C VAL A 9 5.12 5.76 -6.96
N THR A 10 3.84 5.60 -6.65
CA THR A 10 3.21 6.26 -5.49
C THR A 10 3.87 5.84 -4.17
N SER A 11 4.13 4.55 -3.98
CA SER A 11 4.79 4.02 -2.77
C SER A 11 6.21 4.53 -2.61
N PHE A 12 6.96 4.58 -3.72
CA PHE A 12 8.34 5.10 -3.70
C PHE A 12 8.37 6.58 -3.35
N ILE A 13 7.48 7.39 -3.95
CA ILE A 13 7.33 8.81 -3.62
C ILE A 13 6.97 8.99 -2.14
N LYS A 14 6.05 8.17 -1.61
CA LYS A 14 5.63 8.21 -0.20
C LYS A 14 6.79 7.91 0.76
N ILE A 15 7.54 6.84 0.50
CA ILE A 15 8.73 6.47 1.30
C ILE A 15 9.78 7.58 1.20
N PHE A 16 10.05 8.10 0.01
CA PHE A 16 11.03 9.16 -0.19
C PHE A 16 10.64 10.45 0.56
N ALA A 17 9.37 10.87 0.48
CA ALA A 17 8.86 12.03 1.21
C ALA A 17 8.99 11.84 2.74
N TYR A 18 8.69 10.65 3.25
CA TYR A 18 8.84 10.34 4.68
C TYR A 18 10.31 10.35 5.13
N MET A 19 11.21 9.81 4.32
CA MET A 19 12.66 9.84 4.58
C MET A 19 13.22 11.26 4.58
N LEU A 20 12.77 12.12 3.67
CA LEU A 20 13.12 13.54 3.67
C LEU A 20 12.63 14.25 4.93
N HIS A 21 11.41 13.95 5.37
CA HIS A 21 10.87 14.47 6.62
C HIS A 21 11.74 14.07 7.82
N ILE A 22 12.06 12.78 7.98
CA ILE A 22 12.93 12.30 9.07
C ILE A 22 14.29 12.98 9.02
N ARG A 23 14.94 13.01 7.85
CA ARG A 23 16.27 13.63 7.68
C ARG A 23 16.26 15.09 8.11
N HIS A 24 15.27 15.86 7.66
CA HIS A 24 15.17 17.28 8.01
C HIS A 24 14.92 17.49 9.50
N THR A 25 14.06 16.65 10.08
CA THR A 25 13.74 16.66 11.51
C THR A 25 14.98 16.36 12.35
N ILE A 26 15.76 15.34 12.02
CA ILE A 26 17.02 15.00 12.71
C ILE A 26 18.01 16.16 12.64
N LEU A 27 18.26 16.71 11.44
CA LEU A 27 19.20 17.84 11.27
C LEU A 27 18.81 19.04 12.13
N LYS A 28 17.51 19.38 12.17
CA LYS A 28 17.01 20.47 13.01
C LYS A 28 17.15 20.17 14.50
N TYR A 29 16.82 18.97 14.96
CA TYR A 29 16.99 18.63 16.37
C TYR A 29 18.45 18.61 16.82
N THR A 30 19.37 18.18 15.94
CA THR A 30 20.81 18.29 16.19
C THR A 30 21.29 19.73 16.28
N GLU A 31 20.75 20.66 15.47
CA GLU A 31 21.05 22.09 15.57
C GLU A 31 20.61 22.67 16.94
N TYR A 32 19.52 22.17 17.52
CA TYR A 32 19.01 22.60 18.82
C TYR A 32 19.56 21.79 20.02
N GLY A 33 20.48 20.83 19.79
CA GLY A 33 21.05 20.00 20.85
C GLY A 33 20.07 19.00 21.51
N ILE A 34 18.94 18.72 20.86
CA ILE A 34 17.91 17.81 21.38
C ILE A 34 18.13 16.41 20.79
N LEU A 35 18.25 15.40 21.65
CA LEU A 35 18.32 14.01 21.23
C LEU A 35 16.93 13.55 20.72
N THR A 36 16.83 13.17 19.46
CA THR A 36 15.63 12.50 18.94
C THR A 36 15.61 11.04 19.35
N HIS A 37 14.42 10.49 19.65
CA HIS A 37 14.24 9.05 19.83
C HIS A 37 13.94 8.39 18.47
N PRO A 38 14.90 7.74 17.81
CA PRO A 38 14.72 7.19 16.46
C PRO A 38 13.71 6.03 16.39
N MET A 39 13.35 5.43 17.53
CA MET A 39 12.47 4.25 17.58
C MET A 39 11.07 4.48 17.00
N LYS A 40 10.48 5.68 17.20
CA LYS A 40 9.12 5.96 16.70
C LYS A 40 9.09 6.14 15.18
N ASP A 41 10.10 6.81 14.63
CA ASP A 41 10.25 7.01 13.19
C ASP A 41 10.58 5.69 12.47
N PHE A 42 11.33 4.81 13.13
CA PHE A 42 11.66 3.49 12.62
C PHE A 42 10.44 2.56 12.51
N ASN A 43 9.54 2.58 13.50
CA ASN A 43 8.30 1.78 13.45
C ASN A 43 7.39 2.19 12.28
N MET A 44 7.29 3.49 12.01
CA MET A 44 6.50 3.99 10.90
C MET A 44 7.14 3.64 9.55
N TYR A 45 8.47 3.73 9.44
CA TYR A 45 9.21 3.24 8.27
C TYR A 45 8.99 1.74 8.01
N LEU A 46 9.07 0.90 9.05
CA LEU A 46 8.78 -0.53 8.93
C LEU A 46 7.36 -0.80 8.44
N ASN A 47 6.35 -0.09 8.97
CA ASN A 47 4.98 -0.20 8.50
C ASN A 47 4.83 0.19 7.02
N LEU A 48 5.53 1.25 6.58
CA LEU A 48 5.57 1.66 5.17
C LEU A 48 6.20 0.59 4.27
N PHE A 49 7.27 -0.05 4.75
CA PHE A 49 7.93 -1.15 4.05
C PHE A 49 7.07 -2.42 3.98
N PHE A 50 6.37 -2.77 5.05
CA PHE A 50 5.42 -3.90 5.06
C PHE A 50 4.23 -3.66 4.14
N MET A 51 3.71 -2.43 4.04
CA MET A 51 2.69 -2.07 3.06
C MET A 51 3.17 -2.28 1.62
N PHE A 52 4.41 -1.86 1.31
CA PHE A 52 5.00 -2.02 -0.02
C PHE A 52 5.19 -3.49 -0.40
N THR A 53 5.82 -4.28 0.48
CA THR A 53 6.05 -5.72 0.28
C THR A 53 4.75 -6.53 0.26
N GLY A 54 3.76 -6.13 1.06
CA GLY A 54 2.41 -6.72 1.07
C GLY A 54 1.68 -6.54 -0.26
N TYR A 55 1.79 -5.37 -0.88
CA TYR A 55 1.19 -5.14 -2.20
C TYR A 55 1.91 -5.92 -3.32
N ILE A 56 3.25 -6.00 -3.30
CA ILE A 56 3.99 -6.84 -4.24
C ILE A 56 3.52 -8.30 -4.12
N SER A 57 3.45 -8.81 -2.88
CA SER A 57 2.98 -10.17 -2.61
C SER A 57 1.55 -10.39 -3.10
N MET A 58 0.67 -9.39 -2.94
CA MET A 58 -0.69 -9.43 -3.47
C MET A 58 -0.70 -9.60 -5.00
N CYS A 59 0.13 -8.85 -5.74
CA CYS A 59 0.15 -8.89 -7.20
C CYS A 59 0.66 -10.21 -7.78
N TYR A 60 1.49 -10.95 -7.06
CA TYR A 60 2.08 -12.23 -7.51
C TYR A 60 1.48 -13.47 -6.82
N SER A 61 0.47 -13.29 -5.97
CA SER A 61 -0.17 -14.40 -5.25
C SER A 61 -1.42 -14.94 -5.95
N TYR A 62 -1.81 -16.17 -5.62
CA TYR A 62 -3.11 -16.74 -6.03
C TYR A 62 -4.26 -15.89 -5.46
N ILE A 63 -5.38 -15.79 -6.20
CA ILE A 63 -6.53 -14.91 -5.92
C ILE A 63 -7.01 -14.93 -4.45
N SER A 64 -7.02 -16.11 -3.81
CA SER A 64 -7.38 -16.27 -2.39
C SER A 64 -6.39 -15.61 -1.43
N TYR A 65 -5.09 -15.72 -1.69
CA TYR A 65 -4.03 -15.04 -0.96
C TYR A 65 -4.02 -13.53 -1.27
N SER A 66 -4.35 -13.11 -2.49
CA SER A 66 -4.43 -11.70 -2.85
C SER A 66 -5.49 -10.96 -2.03
N CYS A 67 -6.65 -11.57 -1.74
CA CYS A 67 -7.67 -10.96 -0.89
C CYS A 67 -7.17 -10.78 0.56
N PHE A 68 -6.49 -11.78 1.12
CA PHE A 68 -5.90 -11.70 2.45
C PHE A 68 -4.85 -10.58 2.56
N HIS A 69 -3.95 -10.49 1.57
CA HIS A 69 -2.97 -9.41 1.51
C HIS A 69 -3.62 -8.04 1.35
N GLY A 70 -4.76 -7.94 0.65
CA GLY A 70 -5.51 -6.70 0.54
C GLY A 70 -6.13 -6.23 1.86
N VAL A 71 -6.73 -7.14 2.63
CA VAL A 71 -7.26 -6.81 3.97
C VAL A 71 -6.13 -6.36 4.89
N LEU A 72 -5.02 -7.09 4.92
CA LEU A 72 -3.84 -6.69 5.71
C LEU A 72 -3.34 -5.31 5.30
N TYR A 73 -3.24 -5.07 4.00
CA TYR A 73 -2.81 -3.78 3.47
C TYR A 73 -3.74 -2.64 3.90
N SER A 74 -5.06 -2.82 3.88
CA SER A 74 -6.04 -1.84 4.38
C SER A 74 -5.87 -1.55 5.88
N VAL A 75 -5.62 -2.58 6.69
CA VAL A 75 -5.36 -2.42 8.14
C VAL A 75 -4.09 -1.60 8.38
N PHE A 76 -3.01 -1.90 7.65
CA PHE A 76 -1.76 -1.13 7.78
C PHE A 76 -1.93 0.33 7.34
N ILE A 77 -2.64 0.59 6.23
CA ILE A 77 -2.98 1.95 5.80
C ILE A 77 -3.74 2.71 6.88
N GLY A 78 -4.76 2.08 7.47
CA GLY A 78 -5.58 2.72 8.49
C GLY A 78 -4.76 3.09 9.71
N ASN A 79 -3.89 2.16 10.15
CA ASN A 79 -3.00 2.37 11.27
C ASN A 79 -1.99 3.50 11.00
N THR A 80 -1.38 3.53 9.81
CA THR A 80 -0.45 4.61 9.47
C THR A 80 -1.16 5.95 9.31
N ILE A 81 -2.40 6.01 8.81
CA ILE A 81 -3.15 7.28 8.71
C ILE A 81 -3.49 7.80 10.10
N ALA A 82 -4.03 6.93 10.97
CA ALA A 82 -4.35 7.29 12.35
C ALA A 82 -3.12 7.80 13.11
N TYR A 83 -1.99 7.12 12.96
CA TYR A 83 -0.72 7.56 13.54
C TYR A 83 -0.29 8.93 13.00
N SER A 84 -0.28 9.13 11.67
CA SER A 84 0.09 10.40 11.07
C SER A 84 -0.80 11.56 11.55
N LEU A 85 -2.10 11.35 11.66
CA LEU A 85 -3.04 12.35 12.16
C LEU A 85 -2.82 12.66 13.65
N SER A 86 -2.47 11.66 14.46
CA SER A 86 -2.20 11.85 15.89
C SER A 86 -0.98 12.72 16.18
N ILE A 87 0.00 12.73 15.27
CA ILE A 87 1.26 13.48 15.42
C ILE A 87 1.20 14.85 14.76
N LEU A 88 0.28 15.06 13.82
CA LEU A 88 0.07 16.32 13.12
C LEU A 88 0.09 17.57 14.03
N PRO A 89 -0.63 17.63 15.17
CA PRO A 89 -0.64 18.83 16.02
C PRO A 89 0.68 19.07 16.78
N PHE A 90 1.56 18.08 16.87
CA PHE A 90 2.82 18.16 17.64
C PHE A 90 4.05 18.42 16.76
N LEU A 91 3.87 18.58 15.44
CA LEU A 91 4.96 18.77 14.50
C LEU A 91 5.45 20.21 14.46
N ARG A 92 6.71 20.42 14.84
CA ARG A 92 7.40 21.72 14.69
C ARG A 92 7.66 22.09 13.22
N PHE A 93 7.85 21.11 12.33
CA PHE A 93 8.22 21.33 10.92
C PHE A 93 7.30 20.56 9.96
N PRO A 94 6.09 21.06 9.69
CA PRO A 94 5.04 20.26 9.05
C PRO A 94 5.17 20.18 7.52
N ARG A 95 5.97 21.01 6.85
CA ARG A 95 5.96 21.14 5.37
C ARG A 95 6.11 19.80 4.63
N TYR A 96 7.15 19.03 4.93
CA TYR A 96 7.39 17.72 4.32
C TYR A 96 6.39 16.65 4.79
N PHE A 97 5.90 16.79 6.02
CA PHE A 97 4.92 15.87 6.60
C PHE A 97 3.54 16.03 5.98
N ILE A 98 3.10 17.26 5.68
CA ILE A 98 1.83 17.55 5.00
C ILE A 98 1.84 16.95 3.58
N PHE A 99 2.95 17.10 2.86
CA PHE A 99 3.10 16.50 1.53
C PHE A 99 3.01 14.96 1.59
N PHE A 100 3.69 14.36 2.56
CA PHE A 100 3.58 12.93 2.84
C PHE A 100 2.15 12.50 3.20
N LEU A 101 1.46 13.26 4.06
CA LEU A 101 0.09 12.98 4.49
C LEU A 101 -0.89 13.04 3.30
N LEU A 102 -0.72 14.00 2.39
CA LEU A 102 -1.54 14.11 1.18
C LEU A 102 -1.38 12.86 0.29
N ILE A 103 -0.14 12.42 0.05
CA ILE A 103 0.13 11.19 -0.71
C ILE A 103 -0.51 9.98 -0.02
N GLN A 104 -0.37 9.91 1.31
CA GLN A 104 -0.91 8.83 2.12
C GLN A 104 -2.44 8.78 2.13
N LEU A 105 -3.14 9.93 2.05
CA LEU A 105 -4.60 9.99 1.97
C LEU A 105 -5.13 9.67 0.56
N CYS A 106 -4.34 9.89 -0.49
CA CYS A 106 -4.70 9.56 -1.87
C CYS A 106 -4.47 8.07 -2.22
N GLU A 107 -3.56 7.41 -1.52
CA GLU A 107 -3.18 6.01 -1.74
C GLU A 107 -4.34 4.99 -1.63
N PRO A 108 -5.27 5.06 -0.65
CA PRO A 108 -6.42 4.17 -0.57
C PRO A 108 -7.34 4.26 -1.80
N ILE A 109 -7.45 5.45 -2.39
CA ILE A 109 -8.27 5.70 -3.58
C ILE A 109 -7.64 4.99 -4.78
N LEU A 110 -6.35 5.23 -5.02
CA LEU A 110 -5.57 4.58 -6.09
C LEU A 110 -5.66 3.06 -6.01
N ILE A 111 -5.64 2.53 -4.80
CA ILE A 111 -5.62 1.10 -4.56
C ILE A 111 -7.00 0.50 -4.76
N SER A 112 -8.05 1.16 -4.28
CA SER A 112 -9.43 0.73 -4.55
C SER A 112 -9.71 0.64 -6.06
N PHE A 113 -9.19 1.60 -6.85
CA PHE A 113 -9.25 1.52 -8.32
C PHE A 113 -8.47 0.33 -8.89
N ASN A 114 -7.26 0.05 -8.38
CA ASN A 114 -6.44 -1.08 -8.85
C ASN A 114 -7.00 -2.44 -8.43
N PHE A 115 -7.60 -2.56 -7.24
CA PHE A 115 -8.22 -3.78 -6.73
C PHE A 115 -9.41 -4.21 -7.58
N ARG A 116 -10.19 -3.25 -8.09
CA ARG A 116 -11.30 -3.54 -9.01
C ARG A 116 -10.84 -4.36 -10.23
N PHE A 117 -9.71 -3.99 -10.83
CA PHE A 117 -9.13 -4.74 -11.95
C PHE A 117 -8.69 -6.16 -11.56
N PHE A 118 -8.20 -6.36 -10.32
CA PHE A 118 -7.88 -7.69 -9.80
C PHE A 118 -9.14 -8.57 -9.63
N PHE A 119 -10.24 -8.02 -9.12
CA PHE A 119 -11.49 -8.76 -8.99
C PHE A 119 -12.13 -9.06 -10.36
N GLU A 120 -12.05 -8.14 -11.32
CA GLU A 120 -12.52 -8.36 -12.69
C GLU A 120 -11.70 -9.46 -13.39
N GLY A 121 -10.37 -9.46 -13.22
CA GLY A 121 -9.49 -10.54 -13.71
C GLY A 121 -9.77 -11.90 -13.05
N ALA A 122 -10.07 -11.91 -11.75
CA ALA A 122 -10.46 -13.12 -11.03
C ALA A 122 -11.82 -13.68 -11.51
N LEU A 123 -12.80 -12.80 -11.77
CA LEU A 123 -14.10 -13.17 -12.35
C LEU A 123 -13.93 -13.73 -13.76
N TYR A 124 -13.08 -13.12 -14.58
CA TYR A 124 -12.76 -13.62 -15.92
C TYR A 124 -12.12 -15.01 -15.87
N ALA A 125 -11.12 -15.22 -15.01
CA ALA A 125 -10.46 -16.52 -14.84
C ALA A 125 -11.42 -17.61 -14.32
N ARG A 126 -12.35 -17.25 -13.42
CA ARG A 126 -13.43 -18.14 -12.97
C ARG A 126 -14.36 -18.50 -14.11
N ASN A 127 -14.86 -17.52 -14.85
CA ASN A 127 -15.80 -17.73 -15.96
C ASN A 127 -15.18 -18.59 -17.08
N LYS A 128 -13.90 -18.37 -17.40
CA LYS A 128 -13.15 -19.18 -18.37
C LYS A 128 -13.00 -20.65 -17.92
N LYS A 129 -12.78 -20.90 -16.62
CA LYS A 129 -12.81 -22.27 -16.06
C LYS A 129 -14.20 -22.89 -16.12
N THR A 130 -15.26 -22.11 -15.88
CA THR A 130 -16.64 -22.58 -15.99
C THR A 130 -17.00 -22.95 -17.43
N GLU A 131 -16.62 -22.13 -18.42
CA GLU A 131 -16.78 -22.43 -19.86
C GLU A 131 -16.01 -23.69 -20.27
N LEU A 132 -14.75 -23.82 -19.85
CA LEU A 132 -13.96 -25.04 -20.08
C LEU A 132 -14.61 -26.28 -19.47
N ASN A 133 -15.18 -26.18 -18.27
CA ASN A 133 -15.91 -27.28 -17.62
C ASN A 133 -17.21 -27.62 -18.36
N ILE A 134 -17.94 -26.64 -18.89
CA ILE A 134 -19.15 -26.88 -19.70
C ILE A 134 -18.77 -27.56 -21.01
N LEU A 135 -17.71 -27.09 -21.68
CA LEU A 135 -17.18 -27.71 -22.90
C LEU A 135 -16.73 -29.15 -22.66
N PHE A 136 -15.99 -29.42 -21.59
CA PHE A 136 -15.58 -30.78 -21.21
C PHE A 136 -16.78 -31.67 -20.88
N ARG A 137 -17.76 -31.16 -20.14
CA ARG A 137 -18.98 -31.92 -19.80
C ARG A 137 -19.82 -32.23 -21.03
N ASN A 138 -19.91 -31.30 -21.98
CA ASN A 138 -20.55 -31.53 -23.26
C ASN A 138 -19.76 -32.53 -24.11
N ALA A 139 -18.42 -32.45 -24.13
CA ALA A 139 -17.59 -33.42 -24.84
C ALA A 139 -17.72 -34.85 -24.29
N ILE A 140 -17.89 -35.00 -22.98
CA ILE A 140 -18.11 -36.29 -22.30
C ILE A 140 -19.55 -36.80 -22.51
N ASN A 141 -20.54 -35.92 -22.63
CA ASN A 141 -21.94 -36.31 -22.90
C ASN A 141 -22.23 -36.63 -24.39
N VAL A 142 -21.27 -36.38 -25.29
CA VAL A 142 -21.41 -36.65 -26.73
C VAL A 142 -20.78 -38.00 -27.12
N SER A 143 -20.13 -38.71 -26.18
CA SER A 143 -19.86 -40.15 -26.28
C SER A 143 -21.03 -40.97 -25.76
#